data_AF-A0A2V6QZ77-F1
#
_entry.id   AF-A0A2V6QZ77-F1
#
_cell.length_a   1.000
_cell.length_b   1.000
_cell.length_c   1.000
_cell.angle_alpha   90.00
_cell.angle_beta   90.00
_cell.angle_gamma   90.00
#
_symmetry.space_group_name_H-M   'P 1'
#
loop_
_entity.id
_entity.type
_entity.pdbx_description
1 polymer ?
#
loop_
_entity_poly.entity_id
_entity_poly.type
_entity_poly.pdbx_seq_one_letter_code
_entity_poly.pdbx_strand_id
1 'polypeptide(L)'
;MPITLASLPGDGRSLEAVAAMAWAMPGAVPAVRLLGEAPHPDDRSREVEEILRLTGVEVWVGLGRAGQRLGVVLLGPRRSGEAYLAPALRFLEDLAEVASMAVETAALHAQQLLLQREAERLAHLARLARVYAGLAHEIRTPLTTISNLVSLMAERLDD
;
A
#
# COMPACT_ATOMS: atom_id res chain seq x y z
N MET A 1 -3.14 1.40 -17.30
CA MET A 1 -1.71 1.70 -17.58
C MET A 1 -1.13 2.36 -16.35
N PRO A 2 -0.03 1.84 -15.76
CA PRO A 2 0.69 2.60 -14.74
C PRO A 2 1.42 3.75 -15.43
N ILE A 3 1.27 4.96 -14.90
CA ILE A 3 1.99 6.15 -15.38
C ILE A 3 3.46 5.92 -15.05
N THR A 4 4.29 5.70 -16.07
CA THR A 4 5.74 5.60 -15.93
C THR A 4 6.26 7.03 -15.70
N LEU A 5 6.57 7.37 -14.46
CA LEU A 5 7.29 8.60 -14.13
C LEU A 5 8.68 8.49 -14.77
N ALA A 6 8.96 9.38 -15.73
CA ALA A 6 10.22 9.46 -16.42
C ALA A 6 11.36 9.64 -15.41
N SER A 7 12.23 8.64 -15.31
CA SER A 7 13.49 8.75 -14.61
C SER A 7 14.38 9.76 -15.36
N LEU A 8 14.79 10.80 -14.64
CA LEU A 8 15.94 11.61 -15.04
C LEU A 8 17.20 10.72 -15.07
N PRO A 9 18.16 10.96 -15.98
CA PRO A 9 19.35 10.15 -16.11
C PRO A 9 20.31 10.43 -14.95
N GLY A 10 20.27 9.58 -13.93
CA GLY A 10 21.22 9.52 -12.82
C GLY A 10 21.16 8.13 -12.20
N ASP A 11 22.29 7.63 -11.70
CA ASP A 11 22.39 6.31 -11.08
C ASP A 11 21.22 6.10 -10.10
N GLY A 12 20.42 5.03 -10.29
CA GLY A 12 19.13 4.84 -9.60
C GLY A 12 19.20 4.86 -8.06
N ARG A 13 20.40 4.67 -7.48
CA ARG A 13 20.65 4.82 -6.04
C ARG A 13 20.49 6.24 -5.53
N SER A 14 20.79 7.24 -6.36
CA SER A 14 20.63 8.65 -6.01
C SER A 14 19.15 9.06 -5.97
N LEU A 15 18.33 8.52 -6.88
CA LEU A 15 16.90 8.82 -6.93
C LEU A 15 16.14 8.22 -5.74
N GLU A 16 16.47 6.98 -5.34
CA GLU A 16 15.87 6.36 -4.15
C GLU A 16 16.21 7.11 -2.86
N ALA A 17 17.45 7.56 -2.71
CA ALA A 17 17.86 8.37 -1.57
C ALA A 17 17.09 9.71 -1.53
N VAL A 18 17.01 10.41 -2.66
CA VAL A 18 16.23 11.66 -2.81
C VAL A 18 14.75 11.43 -2.50
N ALA A 19 14.15 10.35 -2.99
CA ALA A 19 12.76 10.00 -2.73
C ALA A 19 12.52 9.68 -1.24
N ALA A 20 13.42 8.94 -0.59
CA ALA A 20 13.33 8.62 0.83
C ALA A 20 13.44 9.88 1.70
N MET A 21 14.34 10.80 1.35
CA MET A 21 14.49 12.08 2.04
C MET A 21 13.28 12.98 1.84
N ALA A 22 12.80 13.09 0.60
CA ALA A 22 11.57 13.80 0.27
C ALA A 22 10.35 13.23 1.02
N TRP A 23 10.30 11.90 1.19
CA TRP A 23 9.29 11.23 2.00
C TRP A 23 9.46 11.51 3.49
N ALA A 24 10.66 11.76 3.99
CA ALA A 24 10.93 12.03 5.40
C ALA A 24 10.74 13.51 5.81
N MET A 25 10.57 14.42 4.84
CA MET A 25 10.34 15.85 5.08
C MET A 25 9.28 16.07 6.17
N PRO A 26 9.56 16.82 7.25
CA PRO A 26 8.57 17.03 8.30
C PRO A 26 7.50 18.05 7.88
N GLY A 27 6.31 17.94 8.48
CA GLY A 27 5.20 18.87 8.26
C GLY A 27 3.87 18.20 7.95
N ALA A 28 2.80 18.97 8.10
CA ALA A 28 1.45 18.52 7.77
C ALA A 28 1.31 18.22 6.27
N VAL A 29 0.43 17.28 5.96
CA VAL A 29 0.04 16.89 4.60
C VAL A 29 -1.49 16.88 4.50
N PRO A 30 -2.08 17.28 3.36
CA PRO A 30 -1.41 17.67 2.13
C PRO A 30 -0.74 19.05 2.23
N ALA A 31 0.36 19.26 1.51
CA ALA A 31 1.06 20.55 1.52
C ALA A 31 1.92 20.73 0.26
N VAL A 32 2.00 21.98 -0.21
CA VAL A 32 2.88 22.40 -1.30
C VAL A 32 3.93 23.35 -0.74
N ARG A 33 5.17 23.19 -1.18
CA ARG A 33 6.31 24.01 -0.72
C ARG A 33 7.22 24.35 -1.88
N LEU A 34 7.46 25.64 -2.07
CA LEU A 34 8.54 26.13 -2.92
C LEU A 34 9.84 26.06 -2.14
N LEU A 35 10.83 25.34 -2.66
CA LEU A 35 12.11 25.16 -1.99
C LEU A 35 12.96 26.43 -2.15
N GLY A 36 13.51 26.92 -1.04
CA GLY A 36 14.24 28.18 -0.95
C GLY A 36 13.39 29.35 -0.46
N GLU A 37 12.09 29.16 -0.20
CA GLU A 37 11.21 30.21 0.31
C GLU A 37 10.96 30.03 1.82
N ALA A 38 11.53 30.95 2.61
CA ALA A 38 11.51 31.04 4.09
C ALA A 38 12.21 29.88 4.86
N PRO A 39 13.13 30.18 5.80
CA PRO A 39 13.87 29.16 6.52
C PRO A 39 12.97 28.38 7.48
N HIS A 40 12.98 27.05 7.37
CA HIS A 40 12.32 26.17 8.34
C HIS A 40 12.96 26.35 9.73
N PRO A 41 12.20 26.33 10.85
CA PRO A 41 12.80 26.36 12.19
C PRO A 41 13.63 25.12 12.55
N ASP A 42 13.54 24.03 11.78
CA ASP A 42 14.25 22.77 12.04
C ASP A 42 15.43 22.63 11.06
N ASP A 43 16.63 22.41 11.60
CA ASP A 43 17.86 22.24 10.82
C ASP A 43 17.81 21.01 9.91
N ARG A 44 17.11 19.94 10.32
CA ARG A 44 16.94 18.74 9.49
C ARG A 44 16.13 19.00 8.22
N SER A 45 15.07 19.80 8.32
CA SER A 45 14.27 20.17 7.14
C SER A 45 15.08 20.96 6.14
N ARG A 46 15.94 21.87 6.62
CA ARG A 46 16.79 22.70 5.77
C ARG A 46 17.81 21.88 4.99
N GLU A 47 18.43 20.90 5.65
CA GLU A 47 19.39 19.99 5.01
C GLU A 47 18.71 19.17 3.90
N VAL A 48 17.52 18.62 4.19
CA VAL A 48 16.76 17.88 3.19
C VAL A 48 16.35 18.77 2.03
N GLU A 49 15.82 19.96 2.29
CA GLU A 49 15.45 20.94 1.27
C GLU A 49 16.62 21.37 0.40
N GLU A 50 17.80 21.59 0.98
CA GLU A 50 19.01 21.93 0.24
C GLU A 50 19.42 20.78 -0.69
N ILE A 51 19.38 19.54 -0.21
CA ILE A 51 19.71 18.38 -1.04
C ILE A 51 18.70 18.21 -2.18
N LEU A 52 17.40 18.41 -1.91
CA LEU A 52 16.36 18.39 -2.94
C LEU A 52 16.63 19.47 -4.01
N ARG A 53 16.98 20.70 -3.60
CA ARG A 53 17.36 21.77 -4.54
C ARG A 53 18.59 21.42 -5.37
N LEU A 54 19.62 20.84 -4.77
CA LEU A 54 20.83 20.41 -5.47
C LEU A 54 20.53 19.33 -6.52
N THR A 55 19.44 18.58 -6.35
CA THR A 55 18.96 17.61 -7.34
C THR A 55 18.04 18.19 -8.41
N GLY A 56 17.82 19.51 -8.39
CA GLY A 56 17.00 20.23 -9.37
C GLY A 56 15.51 20.24 -9.04
N VAL A 57 15.12 19.95 -7.79
CA VAL A 57 13.72 20.09 -7.34
C VAL A 57 13.49 21.54 -6.93
N GLU A 58 12.40 22.13 -7.41
CA GLU A 58 11.95 23.47 -7.03
C GLU A 58 10.71 23.42 -6.14
N VAL A 59 9.80 22.47 -6.36
CA VAL A 59 8.57 22.35 -5.57
C VAL A 59 8.43 20.94 -5.02
N TRP A 60 8.20 20.88 -3.71
CA TRP A 60 7.82 19.67 -3.00
C TRP A 60 6.32 19.67 -2.74
N VAL A 61 5.66 18.57 -3.03
CA VAL A 61 4.23 18.38 -2.76
C VAL A 61 4.04 17.11 -1.95
N GLY A 62 3.64 17.25 -0.70
CA GLY A 62 3.27 16.13 0.16
C GLY A 62 1.80 15.78 -0.03
N LEU A 63 1.52 14.50 -0.29
CA LEU A 63 0.17 13.94 -0.33
C LEU A 63 -0.11 13.20 0.96
N GLY A 64 -1.30 13.38 1.51
CA GLY A 64 -1.69 12.74 2.76
C GLY A 64 -2.99 13.27 3.34
N ARG A 65 -3.45 12.64 4.41
CA ARG A 65 -4.67 13.03 5.12
C ARG A 65 -4.60 12.60 6.58
N ALA A 66 -5.28 13.35 7.45
CA ALA A 66 -5.37 13.04 8.89
C ALA A 66 -4.00 12.81 9.55
N GLY A 67 -2.97 13.55 9.12
CA GLY A 67 -1.60 13.44 9.62
C GLY A 67 -0.80 12.25 9.08
N GLN A 68 -1.38 11.42 8.21
CA GLN A 68 -0.67 10.33 7.52
C GLN A 68 -0.23 10.76 6.12
N ARG A 69 1.06 10.56 5.83
CA ARG A 69 1.63 10.77 4.49
C ARG A 69 1.35 9.55 3.63
N LEU A 70 0.79 9.79 2.45
CA LEU A 70 0.44 8.79 1.46
C LEU A 70 1.36 8.85 0.23
N GLY A 71 1.93 10.02 -0.05
CA GLY A 71 2.70 10.27 -1.27
C GLY A 71 3.60 11.49 -1.16
N VAL A 72 4.55 11.59 -2.07
CA VAL A 72 5.28 12.82 -2.36
C VAL A 72 5.40 12.97 -3.87
N VAL A 73 5.24 14.20 -4.35
CA VAL A 73 5.47 14.60 -5.74
C VAL A 73 6.53 15.69 -5.74
N LEU A 74 7.55 15.50 -6.56
CA LEU A 74 8.66 16.44 -6.71
C LEU A 74 8.58 17.06 -8.10
N LEU A 75 8.61 18.38 -8.15
CA LEU A 75 8.62 19.13 -9.40
C LEU A 75 9.95 19.86 -9.52
N GLY A 76 10.62 19.67 -10.65
CA GLY A 76 11.74 20.51 -11.04
C GLY A 76 11.28 21.82 -11.70
N PRO A 77 12.16 22.50 -12.43
CA PRO A 77 11.84 23.77 -13.08
C PRO A 77 10.66 23.63 -14.04
N ARG A 78 9.82 24.68 -14.12
CA ARG A 78 8.76 24.73 -15.13
C ARG A 78 9.41 24.67 -16.52
N ARG A 79 8.82 23.89 -17.42
CA ARG A 79 9.27 23.80 -18.83
C ARG A 79 9.26 25.15 -19.56
N SER A 80 8.45 26.11 -19.11
CA SER A 80 8.43 27.48 -19.62
C SER A 80 9.61 28.34 -19.15
N GLY A 81 10.38 27.88 -18.16
CA GLY A 81 11.44 28.65 -17.50
C GLY A 81 10.92 29.69 -16.50
N GLU A 82 9.61 29.82 -16.33
CA GLU A 82 9.01 30.71 -15.34
C GLU A 82 9.08 30.12 -13.94
N ALA A 83 9.19 30.99 -12.93
CA ALA A 83 9.05 30.57 -11.54
C ALA A 83 7.65 30.03 -11.24
N TYR A 84 7.55 29.22 -10.19
CA TYR A 84 6.27 28.85 -9.60
C TYR A 84 5.70 30.01 -8.79
N LEU A 85 4.81 30.78 -9.43
CA LEU A 85 4.13 31.90 -8.78
C LEU A 85 2.93 31.42 -7.96
N ALA A 86 2.44 32.29 -7.08
CA ALA A 86 1.32 31.99 -6.17
C ALA A 86 0.07 31.38 -6.84
N PRO A 87 -0.36 31.76 -8.06
CA PRO A 87 -1.46 31.06 -8.73
C PRO A 87 -1.16 29.58 -9.05
N ALA A 88 0.07 29.28 -9.47
CA ALA A 88 0.49 27.91 -9.76
C ALA A 88 0.61 27.08 -8.47
N LEU A 89 1.13 27.68 -7.39
CA LEU A 89 1.22 27.03 -6.09
C LEU A 89 -0.18 26.68 -5.55
N ARG A 90 -1.14 27.62 -5.60
CA ARG A 90 -2.54 27.36 -5.23
C ARG A 90 -3.18 26.24 -6.03
N PHE A 91 -2.95 26.21 -7.34
CA PHE A 91 -3.42 25.10 -8.16
C PHE A 91 -2.83 23.76 -7.71
N LEU A 92 -1.53 23.72 -7.37
CA LEU A 92 -0.90 22.51 -6.84
C LEU A 92 -1.47 22.13 -5.47
N GLU A 93 -1.85 23.08 -4.63
CA GLU A 93 -2.49 22.83 -3.33
C GLU A 93 -3.84 22.16 -3.52
N ASP A 94 -4.71 22.74 -4.36
CA ASP A 94 -6.02 22.18 -4.70
C ASP A 94 -5.87 20.77 -5.30
N LEU A 95 -4.88 20.60 -6.20
CA LEU A 95 -4.59 19.31 -6.83
C LEU A 95 -4.07 18.30 -5.80
N ALA A 96 -3.21 18.70 -4.88
CA ALA A 96 -2.68 17.85 -3.83
C ALA A 96 -3.79 17.37 -2.90
N GLU A 97 -4.77 18.22 -2.60
CA GLU A 97 -5.93 17.84 -1.80
C GLU A 97 -6.76 16.75 -2.51
N VAL A 98 -7.15 16.98 -3.76
CA VAL A 98 -7.93 16.00 -4.55
C VAL A 98 -7.14 14.71 -4.76
N ALA A 99 -5.85 14.81 -5.08
CA ALA A 99 -4.97 13.65 -5.27
C ALA A 99 -4.80 12.85 -3.97
N SER A 100 -4.68 13.52 -2.82
CA SER A 100 -4.57 12.84 -1.52
C SER A 100 -5.82 12.01 -1.23
N MET A 101 -7.01 12.57 -1.47
CA MET A 101 -8.26 11.83 -1.32
C MET A 101 -8.37 10.64 -2.28
N ALA A 102 -7.97 10.83 -3.54
CA ALA A 102 -8.03 9.78 -4.55
C ALA A 102 -7.06 8.63 -4.24
N VAL A 103 -5.82 8.96 -3.84
CA VAL A 103 -4.80 7.97 -3.46
C VAL A 103 -5.21 7.21 -2.21
N GLU A 104 -5.73 7.89 -1.18
CA GLU A 104 -6.26 7.26 0.04
C GLU A 104 -7.37 6.27 -0.30
N THR A 105 -8.36 6.71 -1.08
CA THR A 105 -9.50 5.89 -1.46
C THR A 105 -9.05 4.66 -2.26
N ALA A 106 -8.14 4.83 -3.21
CA ALA A 106 -7.59 3.73 -3.99
C ALA A 106 -6.82 2.73 -3.11
N ALA A 107 -6.02 3.21 -2.17
CA ALA A 107 -5.28 2.36 -1.24
C ALA A 107 -6.20 1.55 -0.32
N LEU A 108 -7.20 2.21 0.28
CA LEU A 108 -8.21 1.55 1.12
C LEU A 108 -9.02 0.53 0.33
N HIS A 109 -9.41 0.86 -0.90
CA HIS A 109 -10.15 -0.07 -1.76
C HIS A 109 -9.31 -1.29 -2.13
N ALA A 110 -8.02 -1.12 -2.46
CA ALA A 110 -7.11 -2.22 -2.73
C ALA A 110 -6.93 -3.14 -1.51
N GLN A 111 -6.80 -2.55 -0.32
CA GLN A 111 -6.73 -3.31 0.94
C GLN A 111 -8.02 -4.10 1.19
N GLN A 112 -9.18 -3.49 0.98
CA GLN A 112 -10.47 -4.15 1.12
C GLN A 112 -10.59 -5.36 0.19
N LEU A 113 -10.21 -5.22 -1.09
CA LEU A 113 -10.23 -6.33 -2.05
C LEU A 113 -9.31 -7.48 -1.63
N LEU A 114 -8.15 -7.17 -1.05
CA LEU A 114 -7.22 -8.19 -0.54
C LEU A 114 -7.85 -8.96 0.63
N LEU A 115 -8.44 -8.26 1.59
CA LEU A 115 -9.12 -8.87 2.74
C LEU A 115 -10.33 -9.71 2.31
N GLN A 116 -11.10 -9.25 1.33
CA GLN A 116 -12.23 -10.01 0.78
C GLN A 116 -11.77 -11.32 0.14
N ARG A 117 -10.71 -11.31 -0.67
CA ARG A 117 -10.16 -12.53 -1.28
C ARG A 117 -9.69 -13.53 -0.23
N GLU A 118 -9.04 -13.06 0.83
CA GLU A 118 -8.59 -13.94 1.90
C GLU A 118 -9.78 -14.52 2.69
N ALA A 119 -10.80 -13.71 2.98
CA ALA A 119 -12.02 -14.17 3.62
C ALA A 119 -12.76 -15.23 2.77
N GLU A 120 -12.85 -15.02 1.46
CA GLU A 120 -13.45 -15.98 0.51
C GLU A 120 -12.68 -17.31 0.50
N ARG A 121 -11.35 -17.24 0.53
CA ARG A 121 -10.48 -18.43 0.60
C ARG A 121 -10.71 -19.22 1.88
N LEU A 122 -10.75 -18.54 3.02
CA LEU A 122 -11.02 -19.17 4.32
C LEU A 122 -12.43 -19.78 4.37
N ALA A 123 -13.43 -19.06 3.84
CA ALA A 123 -14.80 -19.56 3.76
C ALA A 123 -14.89 -20.81 2.87
N HIS A 124 -14.14 -20.86 1.77
CA HIS A 124 -14.07 -22.04 0.91
C HIS A 124 -13.46 -23.24 1.63
N LEU A 125 -12.34 -23.06 2.33
CA LEU A 125 -11.72 -24.12 3.13
C LEU A 125 -12.64 -24.62 4.25
N ALA A 126 -13.35 -23.73 4.93
CA ALA A 126 -14.32 -24.11 5.96
C ALA A 126 -15.51 -24.92 5.39
N ARG A 127 -15.97 -24.59 4.17
CA ARG A 127 -16.98 -25.40 3.47
C ARG A 127 -16.45 -26.81 3.17
N LEU A 128 -15.22 -26.93 2.66
CA LEU A 128 -14.60 -28.24 2.41
C LEU A 128 -14.46 -29.04 3.72
N ALA A 129 -13.97 -28.42 4.78
CA ALA A 129 -13.82 -29.08 6.08
C ALA A 129 -15.15 -29.64 6.60
N ARG A 130 -16.26 -28.90 6.46
CA ARG A 130 -17.60 -29.42 6.80
C ARG A 130 -18.01 -30.62 5.95
N VAL A 131 -17.77 -30.59 4.64
CA VAL A 131 -18.06 -31.72 3.75
C VAL A 131 -17.23 -32.94 4.16
N TYR A 132 -15.93 -32.77 4.39
CA TYR A 132 -15.06 -33.87 4.86
C TYR A 132 -15.50 -34.44 6.21
N ALA A 133 -15.89 -33.59 7.16
CA ALA A 133 -16.40 -34.05 8.45
C ALA A 133 -17.70 -34.87 8.29
N GLY A 134 -18.61 -34.43 7.42
CA GLY A 134 -19.81 -35.20 7.06
C GLY A 134 -19.46 -36.56 6.45
N LEU A 135 -18.59 -36.58 5.44
CA LEU A 135 -18.12 -37.82 4.80
C LEU A 135 -17.41 -38.76 5.78
N ALA A 136 -16.56 -38.23 6.67
CA ALA A 136 -15.89 -39.04 7.69
C ALA A 136 -16.90 -39.73 8.62
N HIS A 137 -17.98 -39.02 8.98
CA HIS A 137 -19.07 -39.61 9.77
C HIS A 137 -19.81 -40.69 8.97
N GLU A 138 -20.10 -40.44 7.70
CA GLU A 138 -20.79 -41.38 6.82
C GLU A 138 -19.96 -42.62 6.48
N ILE A 139 -18.63 -42.54 6.42
CA ILE A 139 -17.73 -43.71 6.21
C ILE A 139 -17.57 -44.52 7.49
N ARG A 140 -17.48 -43.85 8.65
CA ARG A 140 -17.32 -44.53 9.95
C ARG A 140 -18.48 -45.47 10.23
N THR A 141 -19.70 -45.08 9.87
CA THR A 141 -20.92 -45.86 10.10
C THR A 141 -20.88 -47.26 9.44
N PRO A 142 -20.77 -47.40 8.10
CA PRO A 142 -20.71 -48.71 7.46
C PRO A 142 -19.46 -49.49 7.87
N LEU A 143 -18.32 -48.83 8.10
CA LEU A 143 -17.11 -49.50 8.56
C LEU A 143 -17.30 -50.14 9.94
N THR A 144 -17.98 -49.44 10.86
CA THR A 144 -18.32 -49.98 12.19
C THR A 144 -19.21 -51.22 12.04
N THR A 145 -20.19 -51.19 11.14
CA THR A 145 -21.03 -52.36 10.84
C THR A 145 -20.22 -53.53 10.27
N ILE A 146 -19.31 -53.27 9.32
CA ILE A 146 -18.45 -54.29 8.72
C ILE A 146 -17.54 -54.92 9.79
N SER A 147 -16.88 -54.10 10.62
CA SER A 147 -16.01 -54.60 11.68
C SER A 147 -16.76 -55.45 12.69
N ASN A 148 -17.96 -55.03 13.12
CA ASN A 148 -18.78 -55.81 14.03
C ASN A 148 -19.14 -57.18 13.44
N LEU A 149 -19.52 -57.23 12.16
CA LEU A 149 -19.84 -58.49 11.49
C LEU A 149 -18.62 -59.42 11.41
N VAL A 150 -17.45 -58.88 11.05
CA VAL A 150 -16.19 -59.66 11.00
C VAL A 150 -15.83 -60.22 12.38
N SER A 151 -15.95 -59.41 13.45
CA SER A 151 -15.69 -59.87 14.82
C SER A 151 -16.58 -61.05 15.22
N LEU A 152 -17.88 -60.98 14.94
CA LEU A 152 -18.83 -62.06 15.24
C LEU A 152 -18.51 -63.35 14.46
N MET A 153 -18.01 -63.22 13.23
CA MET A 153 -17.59 -64.38 12.44
C MET A 153 -16.30 -65.02 12.99
N ALA A 154 -15.35 -64.21 13.44
CA ALA A 154 -14.10 -64.70 14.04
C ALA A 154 -14.34 -65.45 15.35
N GLU A 155 -15.19 -64.90 16.22
CA GLU A 155 -15.55 -65.50 17.52
C GLU A 155 -16.17 -66.90 17.36
N ARG A 156 -16.90 -67.12 16.26
CA ARG A 156 -17.55 -68.38 15.92
C ARG A 156 -16.62 -69.41 15.25
N LEU A 157 -15.43 -69.00 14.84
CA LEU A 157 -14.37 -69.89 14.32
C LEU A 157 -13.41 -70.35 15.42
N ASP A 158 -13.37 -69.62 16.54
CA ASP A 158 -12.59 -69.95 17.73
C ASP A 158 -13.36 -70.85 18.73
N ASP A 159 -14.68 -71.04 18.51
CA ASP A 159 -15.57 -72.02 19.17
C ASP A 159 -15.58 -73.38 18.44
#